data_AF-A0A0W7YQD3-F1
#
_entry.id   AF-A0A0W7YQD3-F1
#
_cell.length_a   1.000
_cell.length_b   1.000
_cell.length_c   1.000
_cell.angle_alpha   90.00
_cell.angle_beta   90.00
_cell.angle_gamma   90.00
#
_symmetry.space_group_name_H-M   'P 1'
#
loop_
_entity.id
_entity.type
_entity.pdbx_description
1 polymer ?
#
loop_
_entity_poly.entity_id
_entity_poly.type
_entity_poly.pdbx_seq_one_letter_code
_entity_poly.pdbx_strand_id
1 'polypeptide(L)'
;MRKYLLLLLMSTLFMAPVAYAHTMDKSTLFTDVPETASNIQDIMVLHSIGLLGYNGKDMALNPTDNLSRKDFAGWVGGFFGLAGSTVDELAQAAQKEDYVSSLEGDLTYKEINTALFHHKLELANPDATMTKEEYIAFLTENLTFDMGGHTLIQMGGFAEGPTGTIEDVVTGDETGIIIGGKTYMLSGHPRIFADSTDAKNWVGQQLERSIFTTAGDHHHGHDGGQEESHGDHAEGHGDSHEHEAAASNEATLQYVQISSAQVAKEDAKEVQSSNATPKEQQTTAADDTTSNSNTVWMIAILVVLAAIFAFVFVKRKK
;
A
#
# COMPACT_ATOMS: atom_id res chain seq x y z
N MET A 1 3.77 -43.41 -21.45
CA MET A 1 2.80 -42.37 -21.05
C MET A 1 3.06 -41.84 -19.64
N ARG A 2 3.29 -42.70 -18.64
CA ARG A 2 3.58 -42.31 -17.25
C ARG A 2 4.74 -41.30 -17.07
N LYS A 3 5.82 -41.45 -17.83
CA LYS A 3 7.00 -40.54 -17.79
C LYS A 3 6.71 -39.12 -18.32
N TYR A 4 5.82 -39.01 -19.32
CA TYR A 4 5.45 -37.70 -19.89
C TYR A 4 4.40 -36.98 -19.03
N LEU A 5 3.53 -37.73 -18.35
CA LEU A 5 2.61 -37.18 -17.35
C LEU A 5 3.36 -36.61 -16.14
N LEU A 6 4.43 -37.29 -15.70
CA LEU A 6 5.27 -36.84 -14.60
C LEU A 6 6.07 -35.58 -14.94
N LEU A 7 6.57 -35.50 -16.19
CA LEU A 7 7.26 -34.30 -16.70
C LEU A 7 6.30 -33.10 -16.77
N LEU A 8 5.05 -33.32 -17.21
CA LEU A 8 4.02 -32.28 -17.29
C LEU A 8 3.58 -31.80 -15.89
N LEU A 9 3.46 -32.71 -14.92
CA LEU A 9 3.18 -32.34 -13.52
C LEU A 9 4.35 -31.56 -12.88
N MET A 10 5.59 -31.96 -13.14
CA MET A 10 6.78 -31.23 -12.65
C MET A 10 6.91 -29.85 -13.30
N SER A 11 6.43 -29.67 -14.54
CA SER A 11 6.44 -28.37 -15.23
C SER A 11 5.51 -27.36 -14.59
N THR A 12 4.39 -27.80 -14.00
CA THR A 12 3.45 -26.92 -13.28
C THR A 12 3.91 -26.57 -11.86
N LEU A 13 4.82 -27.35 -11.27
CA LEU A 13 5.40 -27.07 -9.94
C LEU A 13 6.47 -25.95 -9.95
N PHE A 14 6.96 -25.55 -11.13
CA PHE A 14 7.90 -24.43 -11.28
C PHE A 14 7.21 -23.08 -11.57
N MET A 15 5.88 -23.05 -11.69
CA MET A 15 5.13 -21.80 -11.52
C MET A 15 4.82 -21.65 -10.03
N ALA A 16 5.86 -21.38 -9.24
CA ALA A 16 5.61 -20.77 -7.95
C ALA A 16 4.84 -19.47 -8.22
N PRO A 17 3.68 -19.23 -7.58
CA PRO A 17 3.09 -17.90 -7.63
C PRO A 17 4.17 -16.94 -7.18
N VAL A 18 4.45 -15.93 -7.99
CA VAL A 18 5.27 -14.79 -7.55
C VAL A 18 4.51 -14.27 -6.34
N ALA A 19 5.09 -14.45 -5.15
CA ALA A 19 4.56 -13.86 -3.94
C ALA A 19 4.72 -12.35 -4.12
N TYR A 20 3.72 -11.71 -4.71
CA TYR A 20 3.57 -10.28 -4.62
C TYR A 20 3.40 -10.01 -3.13
N ALA A 21 4.44 -9.51 -2.48
CA ALA A 21 4.32 -8.91 -1.16
C ALA A 21 3.05 -8.04 -1.19
N HIS A 22 2.14 -8.30 -0.25
CA HIS A 22 0.78 -7.75 -0.20
C HIS A 22 0.83 -6.22 -0.23
N THR A 23 0.91 -5.66 -1.43
CA THR A 23 1.01 -4.23 -1.66
C THR A 23 -0.41 -3.71 -1.60
N MET A 24 -0.71 -2.90 -0.58
CA MET A 24 -2.01 -2.25 -0.47
C MET A 24 -2.02 -0.99 -1.32
N ASP A 25 -3.07 -0.83 -2.11
CA ASP A 25 -3.33 0.34 -2.94
C ASP A 25 -4.72 0.95 -2.65
N LYS A 26 -5.02 2.06 -3.33
CA LYS A 26 -6.29 2.79 -3.21
C LYS A 26 -7.54 1.96 -3.50
N SER A 27 -7.41 0.81 -4.17
CA SER A 27 -8.54 -0.04 -4.58
C SER A 27 -8.87 -1.15 -3.58
N THR A 28 -7.95 -1.42 -2.65
CA THR A 28 -8.00 -2.60 -1.75
C THR A 28 -8.03 -2.24 -0.27
N LEU A 29 -7.87 -0.96 0.08
CA LEU A 29 -7.72 -0.53 1.46
C LEU A 29 -9.00 -0.64 2.30
N PHE A 30 -10.12 -0.08 1.84
CA PHE A 30 -11.42 -0.19 2.52
C PHE A 30 -12.51 -0.61 1.52
N THR A 31 -13.43 -1.47 1.95
CA THR A 31 -14.45 -2.05 1.07
C THR A 31 -15.55 -1.06 0.69
N ASP A 32 -15.72 0.01 1.46
CA ASP A 32 -16.78 1.01 1.34
C ASP A 32 -16.25 2.40 0.92
N VAL A 33 -14.95 2.53 0.67
CA VAL A 33 -14.33 3.77 0.17
C VAL A 33 -13.90 3.55 -1.29
N PRO A 34 -14.50 4.27 -2.26
CA PRO A 34 -14.08 4.13 -3.65
C PRO A 34 -12.69 4.74 -3.87
N GLU A 35 -11.89 4.16 -4.77
CA GLU A 35 -10.57 4.69 -5.14
C GLU A 35 -10.61 6.12 -5.72
N THR A 36 -11.79 6.59 -6.14
CA THR A 36 -12.05 7.94 -6.66
C THR A 36 -12.53 8.92 -5.60
N ALA A 37 -12.62 8.51 -4.32
CA ALA A 37 -12.97 9.40 -3.22
C ALA A 37 -11.97 10.57 -3.15
N SER A 38 -12.44 11.79 -2.93
CA SER A 38 -11.59 12.98 -2.92
C SER A 38 -10.54 12.98 -1.81
N ASN A 39 -10.78 12.24 -0.73
CA ASN A 39 -9.89 12.10 0.44
C ASN A 39 -9.13 10.76 0.47
N ILE A 40 -9.12 9.99 -0.62
CA ILE A 40 -8.46 8.67 -0.64
C ILE A 40 -6.96 8.76 -0.32
N GLN A 41 -6.29 9.84 -0.74
CA GLN A 41 -4.87 10.07 -0.43
C GLN A 41 -4.67 10.25 1.08
N ASP A 42 -5.52 11.05 1.71
CA ASP A 42 -5.49 11.33 3.15
C ASP A 42 -5.73 10.04 3.95
N ILE A 43 -6.71 9.24 3.54
CA ILE A 43 -7.00 7.91 4.12
C ILE A 43 -5.76 7.02 4.04
N MET A 44 -5.14 6.92 2.86
CA MET A 44 -3.95 6.09 2.69
C MET A 44 -2.77 6.59 3.53
N VAL A 45 -2.55 7.90 3.63
CA VAL A 45 -1.49 8.48 4.46
C VAL A 45 -1.72 8.13 5.93
N LEU A 46 -2.90 8.44 6.48
CA LEU A 46 -3.22 8.17 7.88
C LEU A 46 -3.16 6.69 8.22
N HIS A 47 -3.60 5.83 7.30
CA HIS A 47 -3.49 4.38 7.46
C HIS A 47 -2.03 3.91 7.44
N SER A 48 -1.21 4.47 6.55
CA SER A 48 0.22 4.12 6.44
C SER A 48 1.01 4.43 7.70
N ILE A 49 0.61 5.47 8.43
CA ILE A 49 1.25 5.89 9.68
C ILE A 49 0.53 5.38 10.93
N GLY A 50 -0.50 4.55 10.79
CA GLY A 50 -1.20 3.92 11.92
C GLY A 50 -2.20 4.82 12.68
N LEU A 51 -2.50 6.03 12.20
CA LEU A 51 -3.52 6.92 12.78
C LEU A 51 -4.94 6.65 12.27
N LEU A 52 -5.07 5.72 11.32
CA LEU A 52 -6.34 5.21 10.83
C LEU A 52 -6.19 3.70 10.61
N GLY A 53 -7.19 2.91 11.02
CA GLY A 53 -7.15 1.47 10.85
C GLY A 53 -8.54 0.85 10.76
N TYR A 54 -8.59 -0.47 10.70
CA TYR A 54 -9.84 -1.21 10.74
C TYR A 54 -10.50 -1.16 12.13
N ASN A 55 -11.80 -1.40 12.17
CA ASN A 55 -12.59 -1.47 13.41
C ASN A 55 -12.52 -2.84 14.12
N GLY A 56 -11.73 -3.79 13.58
CA GLY A 56 -11.56 -5.14 14.11
C GLY A 56 -12.69 -6.12 13.79
N LYS A 57 -13.67 -5.73 12.96
CA LYS A 57 -14.81 -6.56 12.54
C LYS A 57 -14.83 -6.80 11.05
N ASP A 58 -14.57 -5.75 10.29
CA ASP A 58 -14.55 -5.75 8.83
C ASP A 58 -13.53 -4.73 8.30
N MET A 59 -13.34 -4.73 6.99
CA MET A 59 -12.50 -3.77 6.28
C MET A 59 -13.32 -2.54 5.82
N ALA A 60 -14.36 -2.15 6.56
CA ALA A 60 -15.16 -0.96 6.25
C ALA A 60 -14.74 0.23 7.13
N LEU A 61 -14.60 1.40 6.52
CA LEU A 61 -14.31 2.66 7.23
C LEU A 61 -15.58 3.22 7.86
N ASN A 62 -16.69 3.24 7.12
CA ASN A 62 -17.95 3.93 7.41
C ASN A 62 -17.72 5.45 7.63
N PRO A 63 -17.28 6.20 6.60
CA PRO A 63 -16.78 7.58 6.75
C PRO A 63 -17.81 8.55 7.33
N THR A 64 -19.10 8.31 7.11
CA THR A 64 -20.19 9.17 7.61
C THR A 64 -20.59 8.89 9.05
N ASP A 65 -20.14 7.78 9.64
CA ASP A 65 -20.46 7.46 11.02
C ASP A 65 -19.61 8.30 11.98
N ASN A 66 -20.17 8.61 13.14
CA ASN A 66 -19.41 9.24 14.22
C ASN A 66 -18.23 8.35 14.62
N LEU A 67 -17.08 8.98 14.87
CA LEU A 67 -15.91 8.28 15.38
C LEU A 67 -16.14 7.90 16.85
N SER A 68 -16.24 6.59 17.11
CA SER A 68 -16.34 6.08 18.48
C SER A 68 -15.01 6.25 19.22
N ARG A 69 -15.07 6.44 20.55
CA ARG A 69 -13.87 6.44 21.39
C ARG A 69 -13.11 5.12 21.31
N LYS A 70 -13.83 4.01 21.17
CA LYS A 70 -13.23 2.67 21.06
C LYS A 70 -12.38 2.52 19.79
N ASP A 71 -12.91 2.91 18.63
CA ASP A 71 -12.17 2.85 17.36
C ASP A 71 -10.92 3.72 17.45
N PHE A 72 -11.07 4.97 17.90
CA PHE A 72 -9.94 5.88 18.10
C PHE A 72 -8.89 5.33 19.06
N ALA A 73 -9.30 4.80 20.22
CA ALA A 73 -8.40 4.24 21.20
C ALA A 73 -7.63 3.04 20.64
N GLY A 74 -8.27 2.19 19.83
CA GLY A 74 -7.60 1.10 19.12
C GLY A 74 -6.51 1.60 18.17
N TRP A 75 -6.81 2.63 17.38
CA TRP A 75 -5.85 3.22 16.44
C TRP A 75 -4.69 3.91 17.16
N VAL A 76 -4.98 4.73 18.17
CA VAL A 76 -3.96 5.40 18.98
C VAL A 76 -3.09 4.39 19.73
N GLY A 77 -3.68 3.32 20.24
CA GLY A 77 -2.94 2.22 20.87
C GLY A 77 -1.95 1.57 19.91
N GLY A 78 -2.39 1.29 18.68
CA GLY A 78 -1.51 0.78 17.62
C GLY A 78 -0.41 1.78 17.23
N PHE A 79 -0.77 3.05 17.06
CA PHE A 79 0.14 4.14 16.70
C PHE A 79 1.29 4.30 17.70
N PHE A 80 1.00 4.24 19.01
CA PHE A 80 2.02 4.34 20.05
C PHE A 80 2.66 3.00 20.43
N GLY A 81 2.37 1.91 19.70
CA GLY A 81 2.95 0.59 19.95
C GLY A 81 2.59 0.02 21.33
N LEU A 82 1.37 0.28 21.81
CA LEU A 82 0.88 -0.27 23.07
C LEU A 82 0.68 -1.79 22.97
N ALA A 83 0.68 -2.47 24.12
CA ALA A 83 0.50 -3.91 24.17
C ALA A 83 -0.90 -4.33 23.71
N GLY A 84 -0.97 -5.19 22.70
CA GLY A 84 -2.20 -5.75 22.17
C GLY A 84 -2.03 -6.11 20.69
N SER A 85 -2.83 -7.06 20.22
CA SER A 85 -2.83 -7.48 18.81
C SER A 85 -4.17 -7.23 18.13
N THR A 86 -5.22 -7.01 18.91
CA THR A 86 -6.57 -6.70 18.42
C THR A 86 -6.97 -5.26 18.73
N VAL A 87 -7.93 -4.72 17.98
CA VAL A 87 -8.49 -3.38 18.22
C VAL A 87 -9.00 -3.25 19.67
N ASP A 88 -9.61 -4.30 20.21
CA ASP A 88 -10.16 -4.30 21.56
C ASP A 88 -9.06 -4.27 22.64
N GLU A 89 -7.98 -5.03 22.45
CA GLU A 89 -6.83 -5.01 23.36
C GLU A 89 -6.10 -3.67 23.31
N LEU A 90 -5.88 -3.13 22.12
CA LEU A 90 -5.23 -1.83 21.93
C LEU A 90 -6.07 -0.70 22.52
N ALA A 91 -7.40 -0.74 22.35
CA ALA A 91 -8.30 0.24 22.95
C ALA A 91 -8.24 0.20 24.49
N GLN A 92 -8.22 -1.00 25.08
CA GLN A 92 -8.05 -1.16 26.54
C GLN A 92 -6.69 -0.64 27.01
N ALA A 93 -5.62 -0.91 26.28
CA ALA A 93 -4.29 -0.40 26.59
C ALA A 93 -4.25 1.13 26.50
N ALA A 94 -4.84 1.73 25.47
CA ALA A 94 -4.91 3.18 25.29
C ALA A 94 -5.74 3.86 26.39
N GLN A 95 -6.83 3.25 26.83
CA GLN A 95 -7.60 3.74 27.98
C GLN A 95 -6.77 3.69 29.27
N LYS A 96 -6.00 2.62 29.49
CA LYS A 96 -5.16 2.44 30.68
C LYS A 96 -4.02 3.47 30.76
N GLU A 97 -3.51 3.89 29.61
CA GLU A 97 -2.48 4.95 29.49
C GLU A 97 -3.10 6.36 29.37
N ASP A 98 -4.39 6.52 29.73
CA ASP A 98 -5.11 7.80 29.77
C ASP A 98 -5.21 8.55 28.43
N TYR A 99 -5.02 7.89 27.27
CA TYR A 99 -5.28 8.50 25.96
C TYR A 99 -6.77 8.76 25.71
N VAL A 100 -7.64 7.95 26.31
CA VAL A 100 -9.08 8.18 26.37
C VAL A 100 -9.59 7.92 27.78
N SER A 101 -10.60 8.69 28.21
CA SER A 101 -11.20 8.50 29.54
C SER A 101 -12.16 7.30 29.63
N SER A 102 -12.67 6.86 28.49
CA SER A 102 -13.76 5.89 28.35
C SER A 102 -13.69 5.27 26.96
N LEU A 103 -14.12 4.01 26.81
CA LEU A 103 -14.34 3.39 25.50
C LEU A 103 -15.76 3.59 24.96
N GLU A 104 -16.68 4.05 25.80
CA GLU A 104 -18.08 4.26 25.46
C GLU A 104 -18.31 5.65 24.83
N GLY A 105 -19.18 5.69 23.82
CA GLY A 105 -19.66 6.90 23.15
C GLY A 105 -18.71 7.47 22.10
N ASP A 106 -19.09 8.64 21.58
CA ASP A 106 -18.41 9.30 20.47
C ASP A 106 -17.25 10.18 20.95
N LEU A 107 -16.17 10.20 20.17
CA LEU A 107 -14.97 11.00 20.39
C LEU A 107 -15.24 12.49 20.13
N THR A 108 -14.55 13.36 20.86
CA THR A 108 -14.59 14.82 20.67
C THR A 108 -13.25 15.40 20.19
N TYR A 109 -13.28 16.59 19.58
CA TYR A 109 -12.06 17.32 19.19
C TYR A 109 -11.10 17.55 20.36
N LYS A 110 -11.64 17.83 21.54
CA LYS A 110 -10.86 18.00 22.78
C LYS A 110 -10.08 16.74 23.15
N GLU A 111 -10.69 15.58 22.99
CA GLU A 111 -10.03 14.29 23.30
C GLU A 111 -8.89 14.02 22.32
N ILE A 112 -9.08 14.29 21.01
CA ILE A 112 -8.00 14.20 20.02
C ILE A 112 -6.86 15.16 20.36
N ASN A 113 -7.17 16.44 20.63
CA ASN A 113 -6.16 17.44 20.95
C ASN A 113 -5.38 17.08 22.24
N THR A 114 -6.04 16.39 23.17
CA THR A 114 -5.39 15.89 24.38
C THR A 114 -4.45 14.73 24.06
N ALA A 115 -4.97 13.69 23.39
CA ALA A 115 -4.27 12.44 23.16
C ALA A 115 -3.12 12.54 22.14
N LEU A 116 -3.33 13.32 21.08
CA LEU A 116 -2.39 13.40 19.95
C LEU A 116 -1.63 14.72 19.93
N PHE A 117 -2.24 15.82 20.39
CA PHE A 117 -1.66 17.16 20.23
C PHE A 117 -1.20 17.83 21.53
N HIS A 118 -1.25 17.13 22.66
CA HIS A 118 -0.83 17.65 23.97
C HIS A 118 -1.42 19.04 24.32
N HIS A 119 -2.69 19.25 23.96
CA HIS A 119 -3.43 20.51 24.12
C HIS A 119 -2.85 21.72 23.36
N LYS A 120 -2.07 21.49 22.31
CA LYS A 120 -1.41 22.57 21.55
C LYS A 120 -2.28 23.18 20.46
N LEU A 121 -3.33 22.50 20.00
CA LEU A 121 -4.25 23.07 19.02
C LEU A 121 -5.28 23.99 19.67
N GLU A 122 -5.57 25.12 19.02
CA GLU A 122 -6.73 25.94 19.34
C GLU A 122 -7.97 25.36 18.66
N LEU A 123 -9.00 25.04 19.44
CA LEU A 123 -10.21 24.39 18.96
C LEU A 123 -11.40 25.35 18.99
N ALA A 124 -12.10 25.47 17.87
CA ALA A 124 -13.32 26.28 17.79
C ALA A 124 -14.48 25.68 18.61
N ASN A 125 -14.68 24.36 18.50
CA ASN A 125 -15.76 23.62 19.19
C ASN A 125 -15.18 22.36 19.86
N PRO A 126 -14.47 22.48 21.00
CA PRO A 126 -13.72 21.37 21.60
C PRO A 126 -14.60 20.17 21.97
N ASP A 127 -15.83 20.40 22.45
CA ASP A 127 -16.71 19.33 22.93
C ASP A 127 -17.60 18.74 21.82
N ALA A 128 -17.46 19.20 20.57
CA ALA A 128 -18.21 18.62 19.45
C ALA A 128 -17.67 17.22 19.11
N THR A 129 -18.59 16.31 18.80
CA THR A 129 -18.27 15.02 18.18
C THR A 129 -18.02 15.21 16.69
N MET A 130 -17.43 14.20 16.04
CA MET A 130 -17.14 14.25 14.62
C MET A 130 -17.35 12.90 13.92
N THR A 131 -17.56 12.95 12.62
CA THR A 131 -17.53 11.76 11.77
C THR A 131 -16.10 11.29 11.52
N LYS A 132 -15.94 10.06 11.02
CA LYS A 132 -14.63 9.55 10.60
C LYS A 132 -14.04 10.37 9.44
N GLU A 133 -14.88 10.85 8.53
CA GLU A 133 -14.45 11.76 7.46
C GLU A 133 -13.90 13.08 8.01
N GLU A 134 -14.60 13.68 8.99
CA GLU A 134 -14.12 14.91 9.66
C GLU A 134 -12.83 14.66 10.44
N TYR A 135 -12.69 13.50 11.09
CA TYR A 135 -11.44 13.08 11.75
C TYR A 135 -10.26 13.00 10.77
N ILE A 136 -10.47 12.39 9.59
CA ILE A 136 -9.44 12.27 8.55
C ILE A 136 -8.99 13.66 8.07
N ALA A 137 -9.95 14.54 7.77
CA ALA A 137 -9.64 15.91 7.37
C ALA A 137 -8.88 16.65 8.48
N PHE A 138 -9.38 16.60 9.72
CA PHE A 138 -8.78 17.26 10.87
C PHE A 138 -7.34 16.81 11.13
N LEU A 139 -7.07 15.50 11.11
CA LEU A 139 -5.70 15.00 11.31
C LEU A 139 -4.78 15.37 10.16
N THR A 140 -5.25 15.27 8.92
CA THR A 140 -4.43 15.58 7.74
C THR A 140 -3.99 17.04 7.74
N GLU A 141 -4.90 17.96 8.06
CA GLU A 141 -4.59 19.39 8.18
C GLU A 141 -3.55 19.71 9.27
N ASN A 142 -3.52 18.90 10.33
CA ASN A 142 -2.65 19.12 11.49
C ASN A 142 -1.47 18.14 11.56
N LEU A 143 -1.24 17.33 10.53
CA LEU A 143 -0.27 16.24 10.58
C LEU A 143 1.17 16.71 10.79
N THR A 144 1.48 17.89 10.25
CA THR A 144 2.77 18.57 10.34
C THR A 144 2.79 19.71 11.35
N PHE A 145 1.73 19.84 12.17
CA PHE A 145 1.68 20.83 13.24
C PHE A 145 2.80 20.56 14.25
N ASP A 146 3.62 21.57 14.52
CA ASP A 146 4.75 21.46 15.44
C ASP A 146 4.30 21.63 16.90
N MET A 147 4.45 20.56 17.68
CA MET A 147 4.09 20.52 19.10
C MET A 147 5.26 20.82 20.03
N GLY A 148 6.29 21.52 19.55
CA GLY A 148 7.47 21.90 20.31
C GLY A 148 8.67 21.01 20.02
N GLY A 149 8.89 20.68 18.74
CA GLY A 149 9.99 19.87 18.23
C GLY A 149 9.55 18.54 17.61
N HIS A 150 8.26 18.21 17.67
CA HIS A 150 7.70 16.98 17.12
C HIS A 150 6.36 17.23 16.42
N THR A 151 6.18 16.64 15.24
CA THR A 151 4.90 16.50 14.54
C THR A 151 4.28 15.12 14.80
N LEU A 152 3.02 14.90 14.39
CA LEU A 152 2.42 13.57 14.50
C LEU A 152 3.21 12.52 13.71
N ILE A 153 3.69 12.86 12.52
CA ILE A 153 4.56 11.97 11.72
C ILE A 153 5.76 11.52 12.55
N GLN A 154 6.44 12.47 13.21
CA GLN A 154 7.64 12.18 13.99
C GLN A 154 7.33 11.40 15.27
N MET A 155 6.18 11.65 15.91
CA MET A 155 5.74 10.91 17.09
C MET A 155 5.49 9.42 16.78
N GLY A 156 5.02 9.10 15.57
CA GLY A 156 4.84 7.72 15.11
C GLY A 156 6.12 7.03 14.64
N GLY A 157 7.29 7.67 14.74
CA GLY A 157 8.55 7.10 14.22
C GLY A 157 8.68 7.18 12.69
N PHE A 158 7.93 8.08 12.06
CA PHE A 158 7.99 8.32 10.62
C PHE A 158 8.75 9.60 10.28
N ALA A 159 9.15 9.73 9.03
CA ALA A 159 9.71 10.96 8.48
C ALA A 159 9.25 11.18 7.04
N GLU A 160 9.14 12.43 6.61
CA GLU A 160 8.92 12.73 5.20
C GLU A 160 10.11 12.23 4.37
N GLY A 161 9.80 11.58 3.24
CA GLY A 161 10.76 10.95 2.35
C GLY A 161 11.15 11.82 1.15
N PRO A 162 11.91 11.26 0.19
CA PRO A 162 12.27 11.97 -1.02
C PRO A 162 11.04 12.30 -1.87
N THR A 163 11.17 13.35 -2.67
CA THR A 163 10.31 13.66 -3.80
C THR A 163 11.19 13.86 -5.03
N GLY A 164 10.63 13.71 -6.22
CA GLY A 164 11.41 13.85 -7.46
C GLY A 164 10.98 12.85 -8.53
N THR A 165 11.62 12.95 -9.69
CA THR A 165 11.44 11.97 -10.75
C THR A 165 12.05 10.64 -10.35
N ILE A 166 11.30 9.55 -10.50
CA ILE A 166 11.82 8.19 -10.33
C ILE A 166 12.71 7.86 -11.54
N GLU A 167 14.01 7.78 -11.32
CA GLU A 167 15.02 7.58 -12.36
C GLU A 167 15.08 6.12 -12.83
N ASP A 168 14.92 5.20 -11.88
CA ASP A 168 14.92 3.76 -12.09
C ASP A 168 14.26 3.06 -10.89
N VAL A 169 14.04 1.75 -11.01
CA VAL A 169 13.58 0.90 -9.91
C VAL A 169 14.46 -0.35 -9.78
N VAL A 170 14.75 -0.72 -8.53
CA VAL A 170 15.42 -1.97 -8.21
C VAL A 170 14.34 -3.00 -7.93
N THR A 171 14.34 -4.11 -8.67
CA THR A 171 13.41 -5.23 -8.46
C THR A 171 14.20 -6.52 -8.22
N GLY A 172 13.91 -7.22 -7.14
CA GLY A 172 14.57 -8.46 -6.71
C GLY A 172 13.86 -9.04 -5.49
N ASP A 173 14.60 -9.45 -4.46
CA ASP A 173 14.03 -9.87 -3.17
C ASP A 173 13.34 -8.70 -2.45
N GLU A 174 13.80 -7.47 -2.70
CA GLU A 174 13.19 -6.23 -2.20
C GLU A 174 13.02 -5.23 -3.35
N THR A 175 11.97 -4.42 -3.28
CA THR A 175 11.70 -3.37 -4.26
C THR A 175 12.20 -2.03 -3.75
N GLY A 176 12.86 -1.24 -4.60
CA GLY A 176 13.29 0.12 -4.27
C GLY A 176 13.18 1.07 -5.45
N ILE A 177 13.12 2.37 -5.17
CA ILE A 177 13.08 3.44 -6.17
C ILE A 177 14.38 4.24 -6.15
N ILE A 178 14.84 4.70 -7.32
CA ILE A 178 16.03 5.53 -7.44
C ILE A 178 15.62 6.98 -7.74
N ILE A 179 16.04 7.93 -6.90
CA ILE A 179 15.81 9.36 -7.08
C ILE A 179 17.10 10.10 -6.76
N GLY A 180 17.57 10.97 -7.67
CA GLY A 180 18.82 11.70 -7.51
C GLY A 180 20.03 10.78 -7.36
N GLY A 181 20.04 9.64 -8.06
CA GLY A 181 21.09 8.62 -7.97
C GLY A 181 21.15 7.85 -6.64
N LYS A 182 20.19 8.04 -5.73
CA LYS A 182 20.10 7.30 -4.46
C LYS A 182 18.94 6.31 -4.49
N THR A 183 19.21 5.08 -4.04
CA THR A 183 18.19 4.04 -3.86
C THR A 183 17.46 4.22 -2.53
N TYR A 184 16.14 4.10 -2.57
CA TYR A 184 15.26 4.11 -1.42
C TYR A 184 14.39 2.86 -1.47
N MET A 185 14.61 1.95 -0.51
CA MET A 185 13.88 0.68 -0.44
C MET A 185 12.46 0.90 0.04
N LEU A 186 11.49 0.16 -0.52
CA LEU A 186 10.14 0.10 0.02
C LEU A 186 10.13 -0.76 1.29
N SER A 187 9.22 -0.46 2.22
CA SER A 187 9.01 -1.33 3.38
C SER A 187 8.39 -2.67 2.96
N GLY A 188 8.33 -3.66 3.86
CA GLY A 188 7.73 -4.97 3.55
C GLY A 188 6.24 -4.91 3.20
N HIS A 189 5.53 -3.88 3.68
CA HIS A 189 4.12 -3.62 3.40
C HIS A 189 3.92 -2.14 3.02
N PRO A 190 4.42 -1.71 1.85
CA PRO A 190 4.34 -0.31 1.47
C PRO A 190 2.92 0.00 0.97
N ARG A 191 2.48 1.24 1.17
CA ARG A 191 1.19 1.73 0.70
C ARG A 191 1.45 2.61 -0.51
N ILE A 192 0.91 2.19 -1.65
CA ILE A 192 1.25 2.78 -2.95
C ILE A 192 0.03 3.49 -3.53
N PHE A 193 0.09 4.82 -3.59
CA PHE A 193 -0.85 5.63 -4.35
C PHE A 193 -0.27 5.89 -5.75
N ALA A 194 -0.62 5.03 -6.70
CA ALA A 194 -0.22 5.13 -8.10
C ALA A 194 -1.30 4.52 -9.01
N ASP A 195 -1.20 4.73 -10.32
CA ASP A 195 -2.09 4.08 -11.30
C ASP A 195 -1.72 2.62 -11.60
N SER A 196 -0.49 2.23 -11.25
CA SER A 196 -0.01 0.85 -11.36
C SER A 196 0.74 0.48 -10.10
N THR A 197 0.53 -0.73 -9.59
CA THR A 197 1.31 -1.29 -8.48
C THR A 197 2.61 -1.95 -8.94
N ASP A 198 2.81 -2.12 -10.25
CA ASP A 198 4.09 -2.60 -10.80
C ASP A 198 5.11 -1.46 -10.81
N ALA A 199 6.14 -1.58 -9.96
CA ALA A 199 7.18 -0.60 -9.79
C ALA A 199 7.89 -0.22 -11.09
N LYS A 200 8.00 -1.14 -12.05
CA LYS A 200 8.64 -0.86 -13.34
C LYS A 200 7.90 0.21 -14.14
N ASN A 201 6.60 0.37 -13.91
CA ASN A 201 5.81 1.40 -14.58
C ASN A 201 6.03 2.80 -13.98
N TRP A 202 6.69 2.91 -12.81
CA TRP A 202 6.89 4.19 -12.12
C TRP A 202 8.07 5.00 -12.68
N VAL A 203 8.97 4.37 -13.44
CA VAL A 203 10.15 5.04 -14.00
C VAL A 203 9.73 6.21 -14.89
N GLY A 204 10.29 7.39 -14.61
CA GLY A 204 9.97 8.66 -15.27
C GLY A 204 8.76 9.40 -14.71
N GLN A 205 8.02 8.81 -13.76
CA GLN A 205 6.93 9.49 -13.07
C GLN A 205 7.46 10.34 -11.90
N GLN A 206 6.65 11.32 -11.50
CA GLN A 206 6.95 12.20 -10.37
C GLN A 206 6.48 11.55 -9.06
N LEU A 207 7.39 11.33 -8.12
CA LEU A 207 7.06 11.08 -6.73
C LEU A 207 6.69 12.40 -6.06
N GLU A 208 5.41 12.56 -5.72
CA GLU A 208 4.86 13.79 -5.13
C GLU A 208 5.01 13.80 -3.62
N ARG A 209 4.86 12.63 -2.98
CA ARG A 209 4.99 12.46 -1.54
C ARG A 209 5.53 11.08 -1.22
N SER A 210 6.35 10.98 -0.18
CA SER A 210 6.70 9.69 0.40
C SER A 210 6.96 9.81 1.89
N ILE A 211 6.82 8.72 2.62
CA ILE A 211 7.01 8.66 4.07
C ILE A 211 7.92 7.48 4.39
N PHE A 212 8.98 7.73 5.15
CA PHE A 212 9.85 6.70 5.72
C PHE A 212 9.29 6.14 7.02
N THR A 213 9.56 4.86 7.26
CA THR A 213 9.56 4.23 8.59
C THR A 213 10.98 3.83 8.97
N THR A 214 11.35 3.95 10.25
CA THR A 214 12.69 3.62 10.75
C THR A 214 12.78 2.25 11.46
N ALA A 215 11.70 1.46 11.51
CA ALA A 215 11.77 0.13 12.09
C ALA A 215 11.40 -0.95 11.06
N GLY A 216 12.30 -1.92 10.90
CA GLY A 216 12.06 -3.14 10.15
C GLY A 216 11.05 -4.10 10.78
N ASP A 217 10.16 -3.63 11.68
CA ASP A 217 9.16 -4.49 12.34
C ASP A 217 8.00 -3.71 13.01
N HIS A 218 7.62 -2.55 12.47
CA HIS A 218 6.38 -1.90 12.88
C HIS A 218 5.22 -2.50 12.08
N HIS A 219 4.69 -3.62 12.56
CA HIS A 219 3.41 -4.19 12.13
C HIS A 219 2.26 -3.20 12.43
N HIS A 220 2.07 -2.22 11.56
CA HIS A 220 0.90 -1.36 11.55
C HIS A 220 -0.05 -1.83 10.44
N GLY A 221 -1.09 -2.53 10.87
CA GLY A 221 -2.11 -3.14 10.04
C GLY A 221 -2.33 -4.59 10.48
N HIS A 222 -3.34 -4.83 11.31
CA HIS A 222 -3.84 -6.19 11.52
C HIS A 222 -4.58 -6.57 10.24
N ASP A 223 -3.85 -7.13 9.27
CA ASP A 223 -4.43 -7.77 8.11
C ASP A 223 -5.24 -8.95 8.62
N GLY A 224 -6.56 -8.85 8.51
CA GLY A 224 -7.54 -9.79 9.05
C GLY A 224 -7.53 -11.15 8.35
N GLY A 225 -6.42 -11.86 8.39
CA GLY A 225 -6.27 -13.25 7.99
C GLY A 225 -6.21 -14.16 9.21
N GLN A 226 -7.36 -14.49 9.80
CA GLN A 226 -7.47 -15.67 10.66
C GLN A 226 -7.40 -16.92 9.76
N GLU A 227 -6.24 -17.56 9.70
CA GLU A 227 -6.23 -19.01 9.46
C GLU A 227 -6.49 -19.71 10.79
N GLU A 228 -7.69 -20.29 10.92
CA GLU A 228 -8.02 -21.21 11.99
C GLU A 228 -7.08 -22.41 11.97
N SER A 229 -6.07 -22.41 12.85
CA SER A 229 -5.29 -23.61 13.16
C SER A 229 -5.86 -24.29 14.40
N HIS A 230 -6.80 -25.21 14.16
CA HIS A 230 -7.18 -26.24 15.13
C HIS A 230 -6.09 -27.32 15.16
N GLY A 231 -5.46 -27.57 16.32
CA GLY A 231 -4.57 -28.72 16.45
C GLY A 231 -3.92 -28.86 17.82
N ASP A 232 -4.36 -29.88 18.54
CA ASP A 232 -3.94 -30.34 19.86
C ASP A 232 -2.43 -30.45 20.13
N HIS A 233 -2.11 -30.32 21.43
CA HIS A 233 -0.83 -30.66 22.06
C HIS A 233 -0.20 -31.98 21.54
N ALA A 234 1.03 -31.93 21.05
CA ALA A 234 2.01 -33.00 21.21
C ALA A 234 3.44 -32.48 20.94
N GLU A 235 4.34 -32.78 21.87
CA GLU A 235 5.77 -32.47 21.78
C GLU A 235 6.45 -33.17 20.58
N GLY A 236 7.33 -32.44 19.89
CA GLY A 236 8.16 -32.99 18.83
C GLY A 236 9.17 -31.97 18.32
N HIS A 237 10.45 -32.17 18.67
CA HIS A 237 11.58 -31.45 18.11
C HIS A 237 11.59 -31.52 16.56
N GLY A 238 11.58 -30.36 15.92
CA GLY A 238 11.85 -30.20 14.50
C GLY A 238 12.47 -28.83 14.27
N ASP A 239 13.73 -28.82 13.81
CA ASP A 239 14.41 -27.64 13.28
C ASP A 239 13.58 -27.06 12.13
N SER A 240 12.79 -26.03 12.41
CA SER A 240 12.31 -25.12 11.39
C SER A 240 13.35 -23.99 11.27
N HIS A 241 14.04 -23.97 10.14
CA HIS A 241 14.79 -22.82 9.69
C HIS A 241 13.82 -21.64 9.51
N GLU A 242 13.60 -20.89 10.59
CA GLU A 242 13.08 -19.54 10.51
C GLU A 242 14.12 -18.72 9.74
N HIS A 243 13.75 -18.27 8.54
CA HIS A 243 14.44 -17.17 7.90
C HIS A 243 14.14 -15.94 8.74
N GLU A 244 14.96 -15.71 9.77
CA GLU A 244 15.11 -14.38 10.38
C GLU A 244 15.53 -13.43 9.26
N ALA A 245 14.57 -12.70 8.71
CA ALA A 245 14.88 -11.49 7.97
C ALA A 245 15.59 -10.57 8.97
N ALA A 246 16.91 -10.43 8.82
CA ALA A 246 17.69 -9.58 9.70
C ALA A 246 17.09 -8.17 9.64
N ALA A 247 16.56 -7.69 10.77
CA ALA A 247 16.02 -6.35 10.89
C ALA A 247 17.10 -5.34 10.46
N SER A 248 16.97 -4.78 9.26
CA SER A 248 17.82 -3.69 8.82
C SER A 248 17.30 -2.43 9.54
N ASN A 249 18.20 -1.71 10.21
CA ASN A 249 17.88 -0.41 10.81
C ASN A 249 17.85 0.70 9.75
N GLU A 250 17.73 0.35 8.46
CA GLU A 250 17.69 1.31 7.38
C GLU A 250 16.26 1.79 7.16
N ALA A 251 16.09 3.11 6.98
CA ALA A 251 14.79 3.69 6.73
C ALA A 251 14.23 3.19 5.38
N THR A 252 13.00 2.67 5.40
CA THR A 252 12.29 2.18 4.22
C THR A 252 11.03 3.00 3.95
N LEU A 253 10.60 3.08 2.70
CA LEU A 253 9.43 3.85 2.28
C LEU A 253 8.16 3.09 2.63
N GLN A 254 7.41 3.62 3.58
CA GLN A 254 6.13 3.09 4.05
C GLN A 254 4.95 3.58 3.19
N TYR A 255 5.05 4.80 2.65
CA TYR A 255 4.05 5.39 1.77
C TYR A 255 4.72 6.05 0.57
N VAL A 256 4.10 5.91 -0.60
CA VAL A 256 4.56 6.46 -1.88
C VAL A 256 3.36 6.99 -2.65
N GLN A 257 3.39 8.26 -3.05
CA GLN A 257 2.40 8.91 -3.90
C GLN A 257 3.02 9.34 -5.22
N ILE A 258 2.58 8.72 -6.31
CA ILE A 258 3.10 8.95 -7.65
C ILE A 258 2.05 9.69 -8.47
N SER A 259 2.48 10.77 -9.10
CA SER A 259 1.63 11.54 -10.01
C SER A 259 1.25 10.71 -11.23
N SER A 260 -0.02 10.76 -11.62
CA SER A 260 -0.48 10.21 -12.90
C SER A 260 0.03 11.00 -14.12
N ALA A 261 0.63 12.18 -13.91
CA ALA A 261 1.24 12.96 -14.97
C ALA A 261 2.68 12.51 -15.23
N GLN A 262 2.94 11.92 -16.40
CA GLN A 262 4.31 11.69 -16.86
C GLN A 262 5.03 13.02 -17.02
N VAL A 263 6.20 13.16 -16.39
CA VAL A 263 7.10 14.28 -16.69
C VAL A 263 7.62 14.04 -18.10
N ALA A 264 7.25 14.91 -19.04
CA ALA A 264 7.82 14.88 -20.37
C ALA A 264 9.35 14.96 -20.23
N LYS A 265 10.06 13.94 -20.71
CA LYS A 265 11.52 14.03 -20.87
C LYS A 265 11.77 15.25 -21.76
N GLU A 266 12.39 16.29 -21.22
CA GLU A 266 13.01 17.31 -22.06
C GLU A 266 14.12 16.60 -22.83
N ASP A 267 13.79 16.18 -24.05
CA ASP A 267 14.79 15.78 -25.03
C ASP A 267 15.79 16.92 -25.14
N ALA A 268 17.06 16.59 -24.86
CA ALA A 268 18.17 17.49 -25.01
C ALA A 268 18.07 18.19 -26.38
N LYS A 269 17.91 19.52 -26.35
CA LYS A 269 17.92 20.40 -27.52
C LYS A 269 19.06 20.05 -28.46
N GLU A 270 18.75 19.33 -29.54
CA GLU A 270 19.54 19.39 -30.75
C GLU A 270 19.10 20.66 -31.51
N VAL A 271 19.98 21.66 -31.50
CA VAL A 271 19.79 22.89 -32.25
C VAL A 271 19.96 22.58 -33.73
N GLN A 272 18.86 22.50 -34.48
CA GLN A 272 18.87 22.80 -35.91
C GLN A 272 17.72 23.74 -36.29
N SER A 273 18.14 24.93 -36.72
CA SER A 273 17.34 26.00 -37.29
C SER A 273 17.03 25.71 -38.75
N SER A 274 15.78 25.88 -39.19
CA SER A 274 15.42 26.76 -40.33
C SER A 274 13.90 26.81 -40.60
N ASN A 275 13.35 28.02 -40.52
CA ASN A 275 12.21 28.64 -41.21
C ASN A 275 11.27 27.81 -42.12
N ALA A 276 9.95 27.91 -41.87
CA ALA A 276 8.93 28.60 -42.70
C ALA A 276 7.50 27.99 -42.54
N THR A 277 6.48 28.84 -42.59
CA THR A 277 5.02 28.60 -42.41
C THR A 277 4.29 28.88 -43.74
N PRO A 278 2.96 28.65 -43.97
CA PRO A 278 2.02 27.52 -43.72
C PRO A 278 1.26 27.05 -45.01
N LYS A 279 0.54 25.90 -44.99
CA LYS A 279 -0.88 25.76 -45.42
C LYS A 279 -1.44 24.32 -45.50
N GLU A 280 -2.74 24.24 -45.18
CA GLU A 280 -3.83 23.40 -45.72
C GLU A 280 -4.00 21.90 -45.38
N GLN A 281 -5.11 21.66 -44.66
CA GLN A 281 -6.09 20.56 -44.75
C GLN A 281 -5.86 19.46 -45.80
N GLN A 282 -5.82 18.20 -45.34
CA GLN A 282 -6.58 17.12 -45.99
C GLN A 282 -6.84 15.94 -45.02
N THR A 283 -8.09 15.52 -44.97
CA THR A 283 -8.63 14.29 -44.36
C THR A 283 -8.17 13.06 -45.13
N THR A 284 -7.80 11.97 -44.44
CA THR A 284 -8.09 10.57 -44.83
C THR A 284 -7.81 9.63 -43.67
N ALA A 285 -8.77 8.73 -43.43
CA ALA A 285 -8.64 7.57 -42.56
C ALA A 285 -7.70 6.52 -43.16
N ALA A 286 -6.95 5.82 -42.32
CA ALA A 286 -6.59 4.41 -42.48
C ALA A 286 -6.06 3.85 -41.16
N ASP A 287 -6.45 2.61 -40.92
CA ASP A 287 -6.03 1.67 -39.88
C ASP A 287 -4.65 1.88 -39.27
N ASP A 288 -4.59 1.77 -37.94
CA ASP A 288 -3.52 0.99 -37.31
C ASP A 288 -4.13 0.10 -36.22
N THR A 289 -4.28 -1.17 -36.59
CA THR A 289 -4.53 -2.27 -35.67
C THR A 289 -3.21 -2.54 -34.94
N THR A 290 -2.96 -1.87 -33.82
CA THR A 290 -1.91 -2.29 -32.88
C THR A 290 -2.34 -3.62 -32.28
N SER A 291 -1.86 -4.70 -32.89
CA SER A 291 -2.02 -6.06 -32.41
C SER A 291 -1.43 -6.17 -31.01
N ASN A 292 -2.29 -6.40 -30.03
CA ASN A 292 -1.88 -6.83 -28.70
C ASN A 292 -1.01 -8.10 -28.84
N SER A 293 0.29 -7.94 -28.63
CA SER A 293 1.30 -9.01 -28.55
C SER A 293 0.85 -10.19 -27.68
N ASN A 294 0.06 -9.93 -26.64
CA ASN A 294 -0.48 -10.96 -25.74
C ASN A 294 -1.51 -11.90 -26.40
N THR A 295 -2.30 -11.44 -27.38
CA THR A 295 -3.28 -12.31 -28.07
C THR A 295 -2.60 -13.33 -29.00
N VAL A 296 -1.47 -12.97 -29.62
CA VAL A 296 -0.72 -13.90 -30.50
C VAL A 296 -0.08 -15.03 -29.68
N TRP A 297 0.47 -14.71 -28.51
CA TRP A 297 1.02 -15.73 -27.59
C TRP A 297 -0.05 -16.67 -27.03
N MET A 298 -1.22 -16.15 -26.65
CA MET A 298 -2.32 -16.99 -26.15
C MET A 298 -2.89 -17.92 -27.22
N ILE A 299 -2.99 -17.45 -28.47
CA ILE A 299 -3.41 -18.30 -29.60
C ILE A 299 -2.36 -19.39 -29.88
N ALA A 300 -1.07 -19.06 -29.83
CA ALA A 300 0.00 -20.04 -30.02
C ALA A 300 -0.01 -21.14 -28.94
N ILE A 301 -0.23 -20.77 -27.67
CA ILE A 301 -0.34 -21.72 -26.55
C ILE A 301 -1.56 -22.63 -26.73
N LEU A 302 -2.72 -22.09 -27.13
CA LEU A 302 -3.93 -22.88 -27.38
C LEU A 302 -3.75 -23.89 -28.53
N VAL A 303 -3.04 -23.51 -29.60
CA VAL A 303 -2.76 -24.42 -30.73
C VAL A 303 -1.83 -25.55 -30.29
N VAL A 304 -0.80 -25.26 -29.48
CA VAL A 304 0.10 -26.28 -28.94
C VAL A 304 -0.63 -27.23 -28.00
N LEU A 305 -1.50 -26.72 -27.13
CA LEU A 305 -2.32 -27.56 -26.24
C LEU A 305 -3.28 -28.47 -27.04
N ALA A 306 -3.93 -27.96 -28.08
CA ALA A 306 -4.81 -28.75 -28.94
C ALA A 306 -4.05 -29.89 -29.65
N ALA A 307 -2.83 -29.63 -30.13
CA ALA A 307 -1.98 -30.64 -30.75
C ALA A 307 -1.55 -31.74 -29.75
N ILE A 308 -1.24 -31.36 -28.51
CA ILE A 308 -0.90 -32.31 -27.43
C ILE A 308 -2.11 -33.19 -27.09
N PHE A 309 -3.31 -32.61 -26.96
CA PHE A 309 -4.54 -33.37 -26.67
C PHE A 309 -4.88 -34.37 -27.80
N ALA A 310 -4.75 -33.95 -29.07
CA ALA A 310 -4.97 -34.84 -30.21
C ALA A 310 -3.98 -36.01 -30.23
N PHE A 311 -2.70 -35.76 -29.93
CA PHE A 311 -1.68 -36.80 -29.89
C PHE A 311 -1.90 -37.81 -28.75
N VAL A 312 -2.35 -37.35 -27.58
CA VAL A 312 -2.67 -38.22 -26.43
C VAL A 312 -3.91 -39.09 -26.71
N PHE A 313 -4.93 -38.55 -27.38
CA PHE A 313 -6.14 -39.29 -27.73
C PHE A 313 -5.92 -40.35 -28.83
N VAL A 314 -5.11 -40.03 -29.84
CA VAL A 314 -4.78 -40.99 -30.92
C VAL A 314 -3.95 -42.16 -30.39
N LYS A 315 -3.09 -41.93 -29.38
CA LYS A 315 -2.26 -42.98 -28.77
C LYS A 315 -2.99 -43.88 -27.76
N ARG A 316 -4.19 -43.51 -27.32
CA ARG A 316 -5.05 -44.35 -26.46
C ARG A 316 -5.96 -45.32 -27.24
N LYS A 317 -6.06 -45.16 -28.58
CA LYS A 317 -6.88 -46.01 -29.45
C LYS A 317 -6.11 -47.10 -30.22
N LYS A 318 -4.83 -47.33 -29.90
CA LYS A 318 -4.02 -48.45 -30.40
C LYS A 318 -3.42 -49.23 -29.26
#